data_AF-A0A7J9GIL3-F1
#
_entry.id   AF-A0A7J9GIL3-F1
#
_cell.length_a   1.000
_cell.length_b   1.000
_cell.length_c   1.000
_cell.angle_alpha   90.00
_cell.angle_beta   90.00
_cell.angle_gamma   90.00
#
_symmetry.space_group_name_H-M   'P 1'
#
loop_
_entity.id
_entity.type
_entity.pdbx_description
1 polymer ?
#
loop_
_entity_poly.entity_id
_entity_poly.type
_entity_poly.pdbx_seq_one_letter_code
_entity_poly.pdbx_strand_id
1 'polypeptide(L)'
;FGSYAYAWRNILKYDFELCEDLFSLYESNSFNYRFEPDMLAFSGCYFGGGDKERNELGEIRKRWETLTDVDADEERRRGRCPLTPHEVGLMLRALGFANDSYIYVASGEIYGGEETLRPLRDLFPNFYTKDMLANEDLKPFLPFSSRLAAIDYIVCDESDVFVTNNNGNMAKILAGRR
;
A
#
# COMPACT_ATOMS: atom_id res chain seq x y z
N PHE A 1 -14.77 2.89 -24.97
CA PHE A 1 -13.32 3.16 -24.91
C PHE A 1 -12.93 4.65 -24.94
N GLY A 2 -13.83 5.63 -25.15
CA GLY A 2 -13.44 7.05 -25.26
C GLY A 2 -14.04 8.04 -24.23
N SER A 3 -15.02 7.68 -23.40
CA SER A 3 -15.69 8.65 -22.52
C SER A 3 -15.08 8.79 -21.12
N TYR A 4 -14.40 7.77 -20.60
CA TYR A 4 -13.78 7.83 -19.26
C TYR A 4 -12.47 8.63 -19.28
N ALA A 5 -11.64 8.51 -20.32
CA ALA A 5 -10.47 9.36 -20.53
C ALA A 5 -10.80 10.87 -20.58
N TYR A 6 -12.01 11.22 -21.04
CA TYR A 6 -12.51 12.61 -21.05
C TYR A 6 -12.97 13.09 -19.67
N ALA A 7 -13.41 12.20 -18.78
CA ALA A 7 -13.79 12.55 -17.41
C ALA A 7 -12.56 12.89 -16.57
N TRP A 8 -11.45 12.15 -16.75
CA TRP A 8 -10.18 12.38 -16.05
C TRP A 8 -9.51 13.71 -16.40
N ARG A 9 -9.54 14.12 -17.69
CA ARG A 9 -9.11 15.46 -18.12
C ARG A 9 -9.84 16.62 -17.42
N ASN A 10 -11.03 16.38 -16.87
CA ASN A 10 -11.82 17.41 -16.19
C ASN A 10 -11.70 17.39 -14.67
N ILE A 11 -11.32 16.27 -14.04
CA ILE A 11 -11.14 16.15 -12.58
C ILE A 11 -9.71 16.56 -12.16
N LEU A 12 -8.69 16.28 -12.99
CA LEU A 12 -7.27 16.56 -12.71
C LEU A 12 -6.70 17.63 -13.64
N LYS A 13 -7.50 18.67 -13.92
CA LYS A 13 -7.23 19.70 -14.92
C LYS A 13 -6.06 20.65 -14.58
N TYR A 14 -5.26 20.33 -13.56
CA TYR A 14 -4.27 21.23 -12.98
C TYR A 14 -2.81 20.81 -13.16
N ASP A 15 -2.49 19.58 -13.57
CA ASP A 15 -1.12 19.25 -13.96
C ASP A 15 -1.04 18.15 -15.02
N PHE A 16 -0.28 18.40 -16.09
CA PHE A 16 -0.15 17.50 -17.25
C PHE A 16 0.74 16.30 -16.93
N GLU A 17 1.78 16.47 -16.11
CA GLU A 17 2.70 15.39 -15.71
C GLU A 17 2.03 14.38 -14.78
N LEU A 18 1.32 14.86 -13.75
CA LEU A 18 0.52 14.01 -12.86
C LEU A 18 -0.53 13.20 -13.64
N CYS A 19 -1.08 13.79 -14.70
CA CYS A 19 -2.07 13.15 -15.55
C CYS A 19 -1.46 12.04 -16.41
N GLU A 20 -0.24 12.21 -16.93
CA GLU A 20 0.47 11.13 -17.65
C GLU A 20 0.95 10.01 -16.72
N ASP A 21 1.41 10.34 -15.50
CA ASP A 21 1.76 9.35 -14.49
C ASP A 21 0.54 8.55 -14.04
N LEU A 22 -0.60 9.22 -13.78
CA LEU A 22 -1.86 8.56 -13.45
C LEU A 22 -2.45 7.79 -14.64
N PHE A 23 -2.22 8.24 -15.87
CA PHE A 23 -2.63 7.51 -17.07
C PHE A 23 -1.78 6.25 -17.28
N SER A 24 -0.48 6.29 -16.98
CA SER A 24 0.37 5.10 -16.92
C SER A 24 -0.07 4.15 -15.80
N LEU A 25 -0.61 4.71 -14.70
CA LEU A 25 -1.21 3.94 -13.61
C LEU A 25 -2.63 3.44 -13.91
N TYR A 26 -3.27 3.86 -15.00
CA TYR A 26 -4.54 3.29 -15.45
C TYR A 26 -4.38 1.84 -15.90
N GLU A 27 -3.22 1.49 -16.47
CA GLU A 27 -2.84 0.09 -16.81
C GLU A 27 -2.02 -0.58 -15.68
N SER A 28 -2.09 -0.04 -14.45
CA SER A 28 -1.32 -0.55 -13.32
C SER A 28 -2.11 -1.46 -12.40
N ASN A 29 -1.37 -2.26 -11.63
CA ASN A 29 -1.90 -3.03 -10.52
C ASN A 29 -1.70 -2.22 -9.25
N SER A 30 -2.79 -1.98 -8.51
CA SER A 30 -2.74 -1.25 -7.25
C SER A 30 -2.79 -2.21 -6.06
N PHE A 31 -2.05 -1.84 -5.03
CA PHE A 31 -2.04 -2.56 -3.78
C PHE A 31 -2.36 -1.60 -2.63
N ASN A 32 -3.45 -1.83 -1.91
CA ASN A 32 -3.65 -1.20 -0.61
C ASN A 32 -2.89 -1.96 0.47
N TYR A 33 -1.74 -1.41 0.83
CA TYR A 33 -0.77 -2.03 1.71
C TYR A 33 -0.80 -1.33 3.06
N ARG A 34 -1.29 -2.01 4.10
CA ARG A 34 -1.14 -1.56 5.48
C ARG A 34 -0.04 -2.34 6.15
N PHE A 35 1.14 -1.74 6.18
CA PHE A 35 2.30 -2.21 6.94
C PHE A 35 2.83 -1.08 7.83
N GLU A 36 1.85 -0.37 8.40
CA GLU A 36 2.06 0.72 9.34
C GLU A 36 2.43 0.14 10.72
N PRO A 37 3.34 0.76 11.49
CA PRO A 37 3.83 0.20 12.74
C PRO A 37 2.73 -0.17 13.75
N ASP A 38 1.65 0.61 13.79
CA ASP A 38 0.49 0.39 14.66
C ASP A 38 -0.31 -0.86 14.24
N MET A 39 -0.53 -1.04 12.94
CA MET A 39 -1.15 -2.23 12.36
C MET A 39 -0.34 -3.50 12.63
N LEU A 40 0.99 -3.42 12.49
CA LEU A 40 1.88 -4.55 12.77
C LEU A 40 1.87 -4.90 14.25
N ALA A 41 2.01 -3.90 15.12
CA ALA A 41 1.95 -4.07 16.58
C ALA A 41 0.61 -4.68 17.03
N PHE A 42 -0.51 -4.25 16.42
CA PHE A 42 -1.83 -4.80 16.69
C PHE A 42 -1.94 -6.29 16.31
N SER A 43 -1.34 -6.69 15.18
CA SER A 43 -1.37 -8.09 14.73
C SER A 43 -0.65 -9.05 15.68
N GLY A 44 0.37 -8.58 16.41
CA GLY A 44 1.20 -9.43 17.29
C GLY A 44 2.07 -10.44 16.54
N CYS A 45 2.19 -10.28 15.22
CA CYS A 45 2.99 -11.14 14.35
C CYS A 45 4.48 -10.80 14.39
N TYR A 46 5.28 -11.73 13.90
CA TYR A 46 6.72 -11.56 13.70
C TYR A 46 7.06 -11.52 12.20
N PHE A 47 7.88 -10.55 11.81
CA PHE A 47 8.24 -10.23 10.43
C PHE A 47 9.74 -10.39 10.14
N GLY A 48 10.52 -10.92 11.09
CA GLY A 48 11.92 -11.29 10.89
C GLY A 48 12.95 -10.24 11.27
N GLY A 49 12.55 -9.09 11.82
CA GLY A 49 13.41 -7.98 12.25
C GLY A 49 14.11 -8.16 13.60
N GLY A 50 14.22 -9.40 14.08
CA GLY A 50 14.91 -9.73 15.34
C GLY A 50 14.33 -9.08 16.59
N ASP A 51 15.16 -8.91 17.62
CA ASP A 51 14.75 -8.34 18.91
C ASP A 51 14.38 -6.86 18.81
N LYS A 52 14.96 -6.15 17.82
CA LYS A 52 14.61 -4.76 17.53
C LYS A 52 13.12 -4.64 17.19
N GLU A 53 12.64 -5.44 16.25
CA GLU A 53 11.21 -5.47 15.87
C GLU A 53 10.32 -5.83 17.06
N ARG A 54 10.68 -6.87 17.81
CA ARG A 54 9.90 -7.32 18.98
C ARG A 54 9.74 -6.21 20.02
N ASN A 55 10.82 -5.47 20.28
CA ASN A 55 10.80 -4.38 21.24
C ASN A 55 10.00 -3.19 20.70
N GLU A 56 10.26 -2.74 19.47
CA GLU A 56 9.59 -1.57 18.88
C GLU A 56 8.08 -1.79 18.73
N LEU A 57 7.67 -2.90 18.12
CA LEU A 57 6.26 -3.24 17.96
C LEU A 57 5.61 -3.60 19.29
N GLY A 58 6.35 -4.22 20.21
CA GLY A 58 5.90 -4.51 21.57
C GLY A 58 5.55 -3.25 22.36
N GLU A 59 6.38 -2.20 22.29
CA GLU A 59 6.08 -0.92 22.93
C GLU A 59 4.84 -0.23 22.32
N ILE A 60 4.67 -0.29 21.00
CA ILE A 60 3.48 0.25 20.34
C ILE A 60 2.23 -0.54 20.75
N ARG A 61 2.33 -1.87 20.87
CA ARG A 61 1.21 -2.76 21.25
C ARG A 61 0.65 -2.46 22.63
N LYS A 62 1.47 -1.97 23.57
CA LYS A 62 1.01 -1.57 24.92
C LYS A 62 -0.06 -0.48 24.92
N ARG A 63 -0.25 0.24 23.81
CA ARG A 63 -1.35 1.20 23.64
C ARG A 63 -2.74 0.56 23.72
N TRP A 64 -2.85 -0.75 23.51
CA TRP A 64 -4.09 -1.51 23.61
C TRP A 64 -4.05 -2.47 24.80
N GLU A 65 -4.49 -1.99 25.97
CA GLU A 65 -4.50 -2.75 27.24
C GLU A 65 -5.37 -4.02 27.19
N THR A 66 -6.33 -4.08 26.27
CA THR A 66 -7.26 -5.22 26.12
C THR A 66 -6.73 -6.33 25.24
N LEU A 67 -5.61 -6.12 24.53
CA LEU A 67 -5.02 -7.16 23.71
C LEU A 67 -4.30 -8.18 24.59
N THR A 68 -4.65 -9.45 24.41
CA THR A 68 -3.92 -10.55 25.02
C THR A 68 -2.60 -10.79 24.29
N ASP A 69 -1.65 -11.41 24.98
CA ASP A 69 -0.49 -11.99 24.31
C ASP A 69 -0.97 -13.07 23.33
N VAL A 70 -0.35 -13.05 22.16
CA VAL A 70 -0.64 -13.98 21.06
C VAL A 70 0.65 -14.65 20.63
N ASP A 71 0.54 -15.92 20.25
CA ASP A 71 1.64 -16.64 19.62
C ASP A 71 1.74 -16.21 18.15
N ALA A 72 2.88 -15.61 17.78
CA ALA A 72 3.08 -15.05 16.44
C ALA A 72 3.00 -16.12 15.34
N ASP A 73 3.46 -17.34 15.62
CA ASP A 73 3.41 -18.45 14.65
C ASP A 73 2.00 -18.99 14.48
N GLU A 74 1.19 -18.97 15.55
CA GLU A 74 -0.23 -19.30 15.50
C GLU A 74 -1.02 -18.28 14.68
N GLU A 75 -0.80 -16.98 14.90
CA GLU A 75 -1.48 -15.92 14.13
C GLU A 75 -1.09 -15.96 12.64
N ARG A 76 0.18 -16.27 12.33
CA ARG A 76 0.64 -16.48 10.95
C ARG A 76 -0.06 -17.68 10.31
N ARG A 77 -0.12 -18.83 11.00
CA ARG A 77 -0.80 -20.04 10.51
C ARG A 77 -2.29 -19.85 10.31
N ARG A 78 -2.93 -18.97 11.09
CA ARG A 78 -4.34 -18.58 10.94
C ARG A 78 -4.59 -17.57 9.81
N GLY A 79 -3.54 -17.11 9.12
CA GLY A 79 -3.65 -16.11 8.06
C GLY A 79 -4.05 -14.72 8.57
N ARG A 80 -3.76 -14.40 9.83
CA ARG A 80 -4.08 -13.10 10.45
C ARG A 80 -2.93 -12.10 10.36
N CYS A 81 -1.72 -12.57 10.07
CA CYS A 81 -0.60 -11.69 9.84
C CYS A 81 -0.70 -11.02 8.47
N PRO A 82 -0.46 -9.71 8.39
CA PRO A 82 -0.29 -9.05 7.09
C PRO A 82 0.94 -9.63 6.38
N LEU A 83 0.88 -9.70 5.05
CA LEU A 83 2.04 -10.06 4.24
C LEU A 83 3.08 -8.93 4.28
N THR A 84 4.36 -9.30 4.30
CA THR A 84 5.49 -8.38 4.07
C THR A 84 5.56 -7.94 2.60
N PRO A 85 6.29 -6.85 2.24
CA PRO A 85 6.37 -6.42 0.85
C PRO A 85 7.04 -7.48 -0.04
N HIS A 86 8.00 -8.21 0.53
CA HIS A 86 8.64 -9.34 -0.13
C HIS A 86 7.63 -10.46 -0.43
N GLU A 87 6.82 -10.87 0.55
CA GLU A 87 5.80 -11.90 0.36
C GLU A 87 4.74 -11.49 -0.66
N VAL A 88 4.31 -10.23 -0.64
CA VAL A 88 3.43 -9.67 -1.68
C VAL A 88 4.08 -9.77 -3.05
N GLY A 89 5.35 -9.38 -3.18
CA GLY A 89 6.08 -9.46 -4.44
C GLY A 89 6.16 -10.88 -4.99
N LEU A 90 6.48 -11.86 -4.14
CA LEU A 90 6.51 -13.28 -4.53
C LEU A 90 5.13 -13.80 -4.94
N MET A 91 4.08 -13.41 -4.23
CA MET A 91 2.70 -13.76 -4.56
C MET A 91 2.33 -13.23 -5.95
N LEU A 92 2.63 -11.97 -6.26
CA LEU A 92 2.37 -11.38 -7.58
C LEU A 92 3.13 -12.13 -8.67
N ARG A 93 4.40 -12.45 -8.45
CA ARG A 93 5.19 -13.26 -9.41
C ARG A 93 4.57 -14.64 -9.63
N ALA A 94 4.08 -15.29 -8.59
CA ALA A 94 3.41 -16.59 -8.68
C ALA A 94 2.08 -16.52 -9.43
N LEU A 95 1.38 -15.38 -9.39
CA LEU A 95 0.16 -15.12 -10.15
C LEU A 95 0.40 -14.79 -11.62
N GLY A 96 1.66 -14.66 -12.04
CA GLY A 96 2.04 -14.41 -13.43
C GLY A 96 2.32 -12.95 -13.78
N PHE A 97 2.40 -12.06 -12.78
CA PHE A 97 2.81 -10.67 -13.03
C PHE A 97 4.27 -10.60 -13.48
N ALA A 98 4.48 -9.97 -14.62
CA ALA A 98 5.80 -9.76 -15.19
C ALA A 98 6.54 -8.62 -14.47
N ASN A 99 7.86 -8.57 -14.64
CA ASN A 99 8.69 -7.56 -13.96
C ASN A 99 8.41 -6.13 -14.44
N ASP A 100 7.95 -5.97 -15.67
CA ASP A 100 7.52 -4.71 -16.27
C ASP A 100 6.11 -4.27 -15.84
N SER A 101 5.42 -5.05 -14.99
CA SER A 101 4.14 -4.65 -14.43
C SER A 101 4.29 -3.39 -13.57
N TYR A 102 3.39 -2.43 -13.79
CA TYR A 102 3.30 -1.22 -12.99
C TYR A 102 2.63 -1.54 -11.65
N ILE A 103 3.29 -1.20 -10.55
CA ILE A 103 2.83 -1.42 -9.18
C ILE A 103 2.68 -0.08 -8.47
N TYR A 104 1.46 0.21 -8.02
CA TYR A 104 1.20 1.32 -7.12
C TYR A 104 0.97 0.82 -5.69
N VAL A 105 1.70 1.37 -4.73
CA VAL A 105 1.54 1.04 -3.30
C VAL A 105 0.83 2.18 -2.58
N ALA A 106 -0.43 1.95 -2.25
CA ALA A 106 -1.22 2.79 -1.35
C ALA A 106 -0.92 2.41 0.10
N SER A 107 -0.07 3.18 0.78
CA SER A 107 0.29 2.97 2.18
C SER A 107 0.45 4.28 2.95
N GLY A 108 0.31 4.23 4.28
CA GLY A 108 0.80 5.26 5.18
C GLY A 108 2.32 5.14 5.39
N GLU A 109 2.77 5.47 6.60
CA GLU A 109 4.18 5.27 6.98
C GLU A 109 4.48 3.78 7.09
N ILE A 110 5.42 3.28 6.28
CA ILE A 110 5.77 1.85 6.26
C ILE A 110 6.82 1.57 7.32
N TYR A 111 6.59 0.54 8.15
CA TYR A 111 7.58 0.08 9.12
C TYR A 111 8.87 -0.38 8.44
N GLY A 112 10.00 0.21 8.84
CA GLY A 112 11.32 -0.01 8.22
C GLY A 112 11.56 0.76 6.91
N GLY A 113 10.56 1.55 6.45
CA GLY A 113 10.70 2.47 5.32
C GLY A 113 11.13 1.80 4.01
N GLU A 114 12.01 2.47 3.27
CA GLU A 114 12.51 2.02 1.96
C GLU A 114 13.20 0.65 2.01
N GLU A 115 13.87 0.31 3.12
CA GLU A 115 14.54 -1.00 3.25
C GLU A 115 13.54 -2.16 3.19
N THR A 116 12.36 -1.99 3.80
CA THR A 116 11.29 -2.98 3.77
C THR A 116 10.66 -3.09 2.38
N LEU A 117 10.56 -1.98 1.65
CA LEU A 117 10.00 -1.94 0.29
C LEU A 117 10.96 -2.46 -0.79
N ARG A 118 12.27 -2.39 -0.55
CA ARG A 118 13.31 -2.71 -1.52
C ARG A 118 13.11 -4.07 -2.23
N PRO A 119 12.80 -5.19 -1.54
CA PRO A 119 12.60 -6.46 -2.22
C PRO A 119 11.41 -6.47 -3.19
N LEU A 120 10.36 -5.70 -2.89
CA LEU A 120 9.22 -5.56 -3.80
C LEU A 120 9.61 -4.75 -5.05
N ARG A 121 10.37 -3.67 -4.85
CA ARG A 121 10.89 -2.82 -5.93
C ARG A 121 11.90 -3.55 -6.83
N ASP A 122 12.71 -4.44 -6.26
CA ASP A 122 13.64 -5.27 -7.02
C ASP A 122 12.90 -6.28 -7.94
N LEU A 123 11.71 -6.73 -7.53
CA LEU A 123 10.85 -7.61 -8.33
C LEU A 123 10.04 -6.85 -9.39
N PHE A 124 9.62 -5.62 -9.09
CA PHE A 124 8.80 -4.76 -9.94
C PHE A 124 9.40 -3.34 -9.99
N PRO A 125 10.28 -3.04 -10.96
CA PRO A 125 10.95 -1.73 -11.04
C PRO A 125 10.02 -0.56 -11.35
N ASN A 126 8.89 -0.80 -12.00
CA ASN A 126 7.84 0.19 -12.29
C ASN A 126 6.97 0.43 -11.04
N PHE A 127 7.60 0.93 -9.97
CA PHE A 127 7.04 1.05 -8.64
C PHE A 127 6.72 2.52 -8.31
N TYR A 128 5.50 2.78 -7.80
CA TYR A 128 5.01 4.13 -7.52
C TYR A 128 4.32 4.21 -6.15
N THR A 129 4.45 5.36 -5.51
CA THR A 129 3.73 5.73 -4.28
C THR A 129 3.12 7.12 -4.45
N LYS A 130 2.15 7.49 -3.60
CA LYS A 130 1.58 8.84 -3.62
C LYS A 130 2.62 9.95 -3.47
N ASP A 131 3.71 9.70 -2.75
CA ASP A 131 4.77 10.68 -2.54
C ASP A 131 5.60 10.90 -3.81
N MET A 132 5.78 9.84 -4.62
CA MET A 132 6.42 9.95 -5.94
C MET A 132 5.54 10.70 -6.95
N LEU A 133 4.22 10.61 -6.80
CA LEU A 133 3.26 11.35 -7.62
C LEU A 133 3.05 12.80 -7.14
N ALA A 134 3.60 13.19 -5.98
CA ALA A 134 3.39 14.53 -5.45
C ALA A 134 4.22 15.59 -6.21
N ASN A 135 3.61 16.16 -7.26
CA ASN A 135 4.10 17.31 -8.01
C ASN A 135 4.18 18.61 -7.17
N GLU A 136 4.52 19.74 -7.78
CA GLU A 136 4.68 21.02 -7.08
C GLU A 136 3.42 21.46 -6.31
N ASP A 137 2.24 21.20 -6.86
CA ASP A 137 0.96 21.55 -6.24
C ASP A 137 0.61 20.63 -5.07
N LEU A 138 1.10 19.38 -5.09
CA LEU A 138 0.86 18.38 -4.07
C LEU A 138 1.93 18.35 -2.97
N LYS A 139 3.13 18.90 -3.22
CA LYS A 139 4.22 19.02 -2.24
C LYS A 139 3.79 19.60 -0.89
N PRO A 140 2.95 20.66 -0.81
CA PRO A 140 2.47 21.20 0.47
C PRO A 140 1.65 20.20 1.30
N PHE A 141 1.13 19.15 0.68
CA PHE A 141 0.30 18.14 1.32
C PHE A 141 1.05 16.87 1.74
N LEU A 142 2.32 16.71 1.35
CA LEU A 142 3.19 15.60 1.78
C LEU A 142 3.19 15.38 3.30
N PRO A 143 3.20 16.42 4.17
CA PRO A 143 3.12 16.22 5.62
C PRO A 143 1.75 15.71 6.11
N PHE A 144 0.72 15.74 5.27
CA PHE A 144 -0.65 15.42 5.61
C PHE A 144 -1.12 14.17 4.85
N SER A 145 -0.59 13.00 5.24
CA SER A 145 -0.91 11.70 4.60
C SER A 145 -2.42 11.45 4.44
N SER A 146 -3.26 11.89 5.39
CA SER A 146 -4.72 11.77 5.29
C SER A 146 -5.35 12.57 4.15
N ARG A 147 -4.72 13.68 3.71
CA ARG A 147 -5.17 14.48 2.57
C ARG A 147 -4.75 13.85 1.25
N LEU A 148 -3.57 13.20 1.22
CA LEU A 148 -3.08 12.46 0.05
C LEU A 148 -3.76 11.10 -0.12
N ALA A 149 -4.51 10.61 0.87
CA ALA A 149 -5.29 9.37 0.77
C ALA A 149 -6.34 9.39 -0.36
N ALA A 150 -6.72 10.57 -0.87
CA ALA A 150 -7.56 10.68 -2.06
C ALA A 150 -6.87 10.13 -3.32
N ILE A 151 -5.55 10.33 -3.45
CA ILE A 151 -4.74 9.76 -4.54
C ILE A 151 -4.73 8.25 -4.43
N ASP A 152 -4.49 7.73 -3.23
CA ASP A 152 -4.53 6.29 -2.95
C ASP A 152 -5.86 5.66 -3.36
N TYR A 153 -6.98 6.32 -3.04
CA TYR A 153 -8.31 5.86 -3.45
C TYR A 153 -8.49 5.86 -4.96
N ILE A 154 -8.14 6.96 -5.64
CA ILE A 154 -8.31 7.12 -7.08
C ILE A 154 -7.52 6.06 -7.86
N VAL A 155 -6.23 5.91 -7.55
CA VAL A 155 -5.38 4.93 -8.24
C VAL A 155 -5.86 3.51 -7.95
N CYS A 156 -6.30 3.24 -6.71
CA CYS A 156 -6.83 1.93 -6.38
C CYS A 156 -8.19 1.62 -7.02
N ASP A 157 -9.03 2.62 -7.30
CA ASP A 157 -10.31 2.43 -7.99
C ASP A 157 -10.10 2.11 -9.48
N GLU A 158 -9.18 2.83 -10.13
CA GLU A 158 -8.99 2.77 -11.59
C GLU A 158 -7.99 1.71 -12.06
N SER A 159 -7.12 1.20 -11.18
CA SER A 159 -6.18 0.10 -11.52
C SER A 159 -6.86 -1.16 -12.05
N ASP A 160 -6.17 -1.95 -12.88
CA ASP A 160 -6.70 -3.20 -13.42
C ASP A 160 -6.94 -4.27 -12.34
N VAL A 161 -6.00 -4.39 -11.41
CA VAL A 161 -6.06 -5.33 -10.28
C VAL A 161 -5.85 -4.59 -8.99
N PHE A 162 -6.71 -4.87 -8.01
CA PHE A 162 -6.60 -4.37 -6.65
C PHE A 162 -6.33 -5.52 -5.69
N VAL A 163 -5.25 -5.41 -4.91
CA VAL A 163 -4.93 -6.35 -3.84
C VAL A 163 -4.84 -5.59 -2.52
N THR A 164 -5.31 -6.21 -1.43
CA THR A 164 -5.23 -5.62 -0.10
C THR A 164 -4.78 -6.66 0.93
N ASN A 165 -3.94 -6.23 1.87
CA ASN A 165 -3.46 -7.08 2.97
C ASN A 165 -4.30 -6.92 4.26
N ASN A 166 -5.32 -6.07 4.24
CA ASN A 166 -6.17 -5.79 5.40
C ASN A 166 -7.60 -5.46 4.95
N ASN A 167 -8.60 -5.91 5.70
CA ASN A 167 -10.00 -5.56 5.48
C ASN A 167 -10.38 -4.18 6.07
N GLY A 168 -9.57 -3.16 5.75
CA GLY A 168 -9.79 -1.79 6.19
C GLY A 168 -10.95 -1.10 5.47
N ASN A 169 -11.30 0.12 5.90
CA ASN A 169 -12.41 0.88 5.30
C ASN A 169 -12.22 1.10 3.79
N MET A 170 -10.99 1.40 3.34
CA MET A 170 -10.68 1.60 1.93
C MET A 170 -10.93 0.33 1.10
N ALA A 171 -10.49 -0.83 1.60
CA ALA A 171 -10.77 -2.12 0.97
C ALA A 171 -12.28 -2.38 0.83
N LYS A 172 -13.06 -2.10 1.88
CA LYS A 172 -14.53 -2.28 1.85
C LYS A 172 -15.22 -1.34 0.86
N ILE A 173 -14.79 -0.09 0.78
CA ILE A 173 -15.36 0.90 -0.15
C ILE A 173 -15.04 0.51 -1.59
N LEU A 174 -13.79 0.15 -1.88
CA LEU A 174 -13.36 -0.26 -3.22
C LEU A 174 -14.04 -1.56 -3.67
N ALA A 175 -14.18 -2.54 -2.78
CA ALA A 175 -14.89 -3.79 -3.07
C ALA A 175 -16.39 -3.58 -3.33
N GLY A 176 -17.00 -2.50 -2.83
CA GLY A 176 -18.39 -2.14 -3.12
C GLY A 176 -18.57 -1.35 -4.42
N ARG A 177 -17.49 -0.81 -4.98
CA ARG A 177 -17.52 0.08 -6.16
C ARG A 177 -17.05 -0.62 -7.44
N ARG A 178 -16.01 -1.46 -7.33
CA ARG A 178 -15.42 -2.24 -8.43
C ARG A 178 -16.25 -3.50 -8.71
#